data_AF-Q8SV69-F1
#
_entry.id   AF-Q8SV69-F1
#
_cell.length_a   1.000
_cell.length_b   1.000
_cell.length_c   1.000
_cell.angle_alpha   90.00
_cell.angle_beta   90.00
_cell.angle_gamma   90.00
#
_symmetry.space_group_name_H-M   'P 1'
#
loop_
_entity.id
_entity.type
_entity.pdbx_description
1 polymer ?
#
loop_
_entity_poly.entity_id
_entity_poly.type
_entity_poly.pdbx_seq_one_letter_code
_entity_poly.pdbx_strand_id
1 'polypeptide(L)'
;MKRSQDNKKDESRKDKGTKSPSHKEKLTPEEVWKNAAILLGTKKKETAPKSTQSTRNFDFSDVCMEIEKVNKERILQHGNGHEDSVRRFYEVETSNSLVHIPNFRDLEKKYVPRTPLETPSFFPKTPLYVFESQDIFKKLDIDTLFFIFYSQLGTIQQYYAAVQLKTYSWRFHTKYFTWFQRLDEPKLITADYERGDFLFFDYDVTWSFMKKSDFTFEYKYLECSEW
;
A
#
# COMPACT_ATOMS: atom_id res chain seq x y z
N MET A 1 -7.02 31.43 69.86
CA MET A 1 -8.10 30.56 70.38
C MET A 1 -8.22 29.32 69.49
N LYS A 2 -8.52 28.16 70.09
CA LYS A 2 -8.99 26.85 69.54
C LYS A 2 -9.00 26.57 68.02
N ARG A 3 -8.34 25.44 67.67
CA ARG A 3 -8.80 24.25 66.87
C ARG A 3 -9.11 24.47 65.36
N SER A 4 -8.96 23.50 64.44
CA SER A 4 -8.85 22.01 64.46
C SER A 4 -7.82 21.53 63.40
N GLN A 5 -7.05 20.44 63.58
CA GLN A 5 -7.36 19.02 63.22
C GLN A 5 -7.81 18.82 61.76
N ASP A 6 -7.39 17.81 60.98
CA ASP A 6 -6.51 16.63 61.15
C ASP A 6 -6.07 16.16 59.71
N ASN A 7 -5.28 15.12 59.41
CA ASN A 7 -4.75 13.95 60.13
C ASN A 7 -3.42 13.43 59.47
N LYS A 8 -2.93 12.25 59.87
CA LYS A 8 -1.93 11.41 59.17
C LYS A 8 -2.42 9.95 59.14
N LYS A 9 -2.25 9.21 58.04
CA LYS A 9 -2.07 7.74 58.11
C LYS A 9 -1.49 7.13 56.83
N ASP A 10 -0.48 6.29 57.01
CA ASP A 10 0.02 5.34 56.01
C ASP A 10 -1.01 4.23 55.74
N GLU A 11 -1.01 3.68 54.52
CA GLU A 11 -0.58 2.29 54.32
C GLU A 11 -0.33 1.95 52.85
N SER A 12 0.60 1.02 52.62
CA SER A 12 1.01 0.59 51.30
C SER A 12 0.23 -0.65 50.85
N ARG A 13 -0.21 -0.69 49.58
CA ARG A 13 -0.49 -1.95 48.87
C ARG A 13 -0.08 -1.85 47.41
N LYS A 14 0.85 -2.73 47.02
CA LYS A 14 1.14 -3.04 45.61
C LYS A 14 -0.07 -3.75 45.02
N ASP A 15 -0.39 -3.46 43.76
CA ASP A 15 -0.98 -4.48 42.90
C ASP A 15 -0.27 -4.52 41.53
N LYS A 16 -0.32 -5.69 40.89
CA LYS A 16 0.50 -6.06 39.75
C LYS A 16 -0.21 -5.75 38.43
N GLY A 17 0.58 -5.45 37.40
CA GLY A 17 0.05 -5.08 36.09
C GLY A 17 -0.53 -6.26 35.30
N THR A 18 -1.62 -5.98 34.59
CA THR A 18 -2.17 -6.81 33.52
C THR A 18 -1.86 -6.14 32.19
N LYS A 19 -1.05 -6.77 31.32
CA LYS A 19 -0.71 -6.26 29.98
C LYS A 19 -1.46 -7.04 28.91
N SER A 20 -2.20 -6.34 28.05
CA SER A 20 -2.75 -6.85 26.79
C SER A 20 -3.29 -5.67 25.95
N PRO A 21 -3.31 -5.78 24.61
CA PRO A 21 -2.16 -5.95 23.73
C PRO A 21 -1.84 -4.65 22.96
N SER A 22 -0.72 -4.63 22.24
CA SER A 22 -0.26 -3.45 21.50
C SER A 22 -1.27 -2.99 20.43
N HIS A 23 -1.89 -1.83 20.65
CA HIS A 23 -2.20 -0.94 19.54
C HIS A 23 -0.88 -0.48 18.93
N LYS A 24 -0.72 -0.60 17.61
CA LYS A 24 0.27 0.16 16.88
C LYS A 24 -0.26 1.59 16.81
N GLU A 25 0.36 2.50 17.56
CA GLU A 25 0.02 3.92 17.44
C GLU A 25 0.27 4.37 16.01
N LYS A 26 -0.77 4.95 15.40
CA LYS A 26 -0.66 5.56 14.08
C LYS A 26 0.16 6.83 14.25
N LEU A 27 1.36 6.84 13.67
CA LEU A 27 2.23 8.01 13.68
C LEU A 27 1.44 9.23 13.21
N THR A 28 1.52 10.31 13.97
CA THR A 28 0.89 11.58 13.61
C THR A 28 1.45 12.09 12.27
N PRO A 29 0.70 12.87 11.49
CA PRO A 29 1.22 13.42 10.23
C PRO A 29 2.49 14.28 10.43
N GLU A 30 2.63 14.92 11.60
CA GLU A 30 3.85 15.61 12.04
C GLU A 30 5.04 14.65 12.23
N GLU A 31 4.83 13.49 12.87
CA GLU A 31 5.84 12.43 12.99
C GLU A 31 6.16 11.78 11.65
N VAL A 32 5.19 11.61 10.75
CA VAL A 32 5.42 11.12 9.37
C VAL A 32 6.31 12.09 8.59
N TRP A 33 6.25 13.40 8.87
CA TRP A 33 7.18 14.37 8.30
C TRP A 33 8.55 14.35 9.00
N LYS A 34 8.59 14.35 10.34
CA LYS A 34 9.85 14.30 11.12
C LYS A 34 10.67 13.03 10.84
N ASN A 35 10.03 11.86 10.77
CA ASN A 35 10.69 10.59 10.48
C ASN A 35 11.31 10.54 9.07
N ALA A 36 10.71 11.23 8.10
CA ALA A 36 11.29 11.37 6.77
C ALA A 36 12.50 12.33 6.74
N ALA A 37 12.49 13.39 7.56
CA ALA A 37 13.65 14.26 7.71
C ALA A 37 14.85 13.55 8.37
N ILE A 38 14.59 12.71 9.39
CA ILE A 38 15.64 11.91 10.07
C ILE A 38 16.34 10.94 9.10
N LEU A 39 15.60 10.35 8.15
CA LEU A 39 16.15 9.46 7.11
C LEU A 39 17.13 10.16 6.15
N LEU A 40 17.09 11.49 6.02
CA LEU A 40 18.04 12.26 5.21
C LEU A 40 19.33 12.62 5.97
N GLY A 41 19.29 12.64 7.31
CA GLY A 41 20.40 13.11 8.16
C GLY A 41 21.49 12.10 8.46
N THR A 42 21.22 10.79 8.38
CA THR A 42 22.19 9.75 8.79
C THR A 42 22.46 8.73 7.69
N LYS A 43 23.51 8.96 6.89
CA LYS A 43 24.09 7.94 6.01
C LYS A 43 24.78 6.84 6.83
N LYS A 44 24.04 5.84 7.26
CA LYS A 44 24.60 4.53 7.66
C LYS A 44 23.82 3.42 6.97
N LYS A 45 24.54 2.46 6.39
CA LYS A 45 23.95 1.26 5.78
C LYS A 45 23.27 0.43 6.87
N GLU A 46 21.95 0.45 6.91
CA GLU A 46 21.17 -0.55 7.63
C GLU A 46 20.56 -1.55 6.64
N THR A 47 20.60 -2.82 7.03
CA THR A 47 20.15 -3.96 6.24
C THR A 47 18.63 -3.94 6.08
N ALA A 48 18.14 -4.24 4.88
CA ALA A 48 16.72 -4.15 4.52
C ALA A 48 15.80 -4.83 5.55
N PRO A 49 14.71 -4.17 6.01
CA PRO A 49 13.72 -4.81 6.85
C PRO A 49 13.01 -5.89 6.04
N LYS A 50 12.94 -7.10 6.60
CA LYS A 50 12.15 -8.19 6.01
C LYS A 50 10.68 -7.78 6.00
N SER A 51 10.14 -7.56 4.82
CA SER A 51 8.71 -7.36 4.61
C SER A 51 7.96 -8.65 4.94
N THR A 52 7.56 -8.81 6.21
CA THR A 52 6.54 -9.79 6.58
C THR A 52 5.20 -9.22 6.13
N GLN A 53 4.90 -9.40 4.85
CA GLN A 53 3.51 -9.37 4.40
C GLN A 53 2.77 -10.43 5.22
N SER A 54 1.86 -9.99 6.08
CA SER A 54 0.95 -10.88 6.79
C SER A 54 -0.04 -11.43 5.77
N THR A 55 0.36 -12.44 5.01
CA THR A 55 -0.56 -13.24 4.20
C THR A 55 -1.69 -13.67 5.10
N ARG A 56 -2.93 -13.24 4.79
CA ARG A 56 -4.11 -13.69 5.53
C ARG A 56 -4.14 -15.21 5.40
N ASN A 57 -3.96 -15.92 6.53
CA ASN A 57 -4.12 -17.36 6.54
C ASN A 57 -5.61 -17.65 6.33
N PHE A 58 -5.93 -18.13 5.13
CA PHE A 58 -7.26 -18.65 4.84
C PHE A 58 -7.29 -20.11 5.25
N ASP A 59 -8.15 -20.44 6.19
CA ASP A 59 -8.45 -21.82 6.53
C ASP A 59 -9.47 -22.37 5.52
N PHE A 60 -9.15 -23.52 4.95
CA PHE A 60 -10.00 -24.24 3.99
C PHE A 60 -10.43 -25.62 4.51
N SER A 61 -10.21 -25.93 5.79
CA SER A 61 -10.50 -27.23 6.39
C SER A 61 -11.94 -27.69 6.15
N ASP A 62 -12.92 -26.79 6.33
CA ASP A 62 -14.34 -27.07 6.06
C ASP A 62 -14.60 -27.44 4.59
N VAL A 63 -13.93 -26.75 3.66
CA VAL A 63 -14.04 -26.99 2.21
C VAL A 63 -13.42 -28.34 1.85
N CYS A 64 -12.26 -28.67 2.42
CA CYS A 64 -11.62 -29.98 2.26
C CYS A 64 -12.52 -31.12 2.78
N MET A 65 -13.14 -30.94 3.95
CA MET A 65 -14.07 -31.92 4.53
C MET A 65 -15.29 -32.17 3.63
N GLU A 66 -15.91 -31.10 3.10
CA GLU A 66 -17.08 -31.26 2.24
C GLU A 66 -16.70 -31.86 0.87
N ILE A 67 -15.53 -31.52 0.31
CA ILE A 67 -14.99 -32.18 -0.90
C ILE A 67 -14.77 -33.68 -0.65
N GLU A 68 -14.16 -34.07 0.47
CA GLU A 68 -13.98 -35.49 0.80
C GLU A 68 -15.30 -36.24 0.92
N LYS A 69 -16.31 -35.62 1.55
CA LYS A 69 -17.64 -36.20 1.70
C LYS A 69 -18.32 -36.40 0.34
N VAL A 70 -18.35 -35.35 -0.51
CA VAL A 70 -18.91 -35.43 -1.87
C VAL A 70 -18.18 -36.45 -2.72
N ASN A 71 -16.85 -36.55 -2.62
CA ASN A 71 -16.07 -37.56 -3.33
C ASN A 71 -16.41 -38.98 -2.86
N LYS A 72 -16.57 -39.22 -1.56
CA LYS A 72 -17.01 -40.52 -1.01
C LYS A 72 -18.40 -40.90 -1.54
N GLU A 73 -19.33 -39.95 -1.58
CA GLU A 73 -20.68 -40.16 -2.15
C GLU A 73 -20.65 -40.48 -3.66
N ARG A 74 -19.80 -39.79 -4.45
CA ARG A 74 -19.66 -40.01 -5.90
C ARG A 74 -18.92 -41.32 -6.24
N ILE A 75 -17.89 -41.70 -5.48
CA ILE A 75 -17.15 -42.96 -5.71
C ILE A 75 -18.09 -44.18 -5.63
N LEU A 76 -19.07 -44.17 -4.72
CA LEU A 76 -20.09 -45.22 -4.60
C LEU A 76 -21.01 -45.34 -5.84
N GLN A 77 -21.13 -44.28 -6.65
CA GLN A 77 -21.88 -44.31 -7.91
C GLN A 77 -21.09 -45.02 -9.03
N HIS A 78 -19.76 -45.15 -8.90
CA HIS A 78 -18.88 -45.86 -9.83
C HIS A 78 -18.63 -47.33 -9.43
N GLY A 79 -19.36 -47.86 -8.44
CA GLY A 79 -19.33 -49.26 -8.00
C GLY A 79 -19.15 -49.42 -6.50
N ASN A 80 -19.01 -50.67 -6.04
CA ASN A 80 -19.02 -51.04 -4.61
C ASN A 80 -17.71 -50.67 -3.84
N GLY A 81 -17.07 -49.54 -4.16
CA GLY A 81 -15.95 -49.00 -3.39
C GLY A 81 -14.62 -49.77 -3.50
N HIS A 82 -14.45 -50.64 -4.51
CA HIS A 82 -13.18 -51.30 -4.79
C HIS A 82 -12.14 -50.30 -5.33
N GLU A 83 -10.84 -50.62 -5.28
CA GLU A 83 -9.76 -49.74 -5.78
C GLU A 83 -10.00 -49.28 -7.23
N ASP A 84 -10.57 -50.15 -8.07
CA ASP A 84 -10.92 -49.85 -9.46
C ASP A 84 -12.01 -48.77 -9.59
N SER A 85 -13.00 -48.74 -8.70
CA SER A 85 -14.04 -47.69 -8.68
C SER A 85 -13.46 -46.34 -8.25
N VAL A 86 -12.56 -46.34 -7.26
CA VAL A 86 -11.84 -45.13 -6.80
C VAL A 86 -10.98 -44.58 -7.93
N ARG A 87 -10.18 -45.44 -8.57
CA ARG A 87 -9.33 -45.10 -9.72
C ARG A 87 -10.16 -44.51 -10.85
N ARG A 88 -11.26 -45.17 -11.24
CA ARG A 88 -12.11 -44.75 -12.35
C ARG A 88 -12.82 -43.43 -12.09
N PHE A 89 -13.23 -43.17 -10.84
CA PHE A 89 -13.76 -41.86 -10.43
C PHE A 89 -12.72 -40.75 -10.66
N TYR A 90 -11.49 -40.91 -10.16
CA TYR A 90 -10.45 -39.88 -10.34
C TYR A 90 -9.98 -39.73 -11.79
N GLU A 91 -9.94 -40.81 -12.59
CA GLU A 91 -9.66 -40.72 -14.03
C GLU A 91 -10.75 -39.90 -14.78
N VAL A 92 -12.03 -40.09 -14.41
CA VAL A 92 -13.16 -39.32 -14.97
C VAL A 92 -13.12 -37.87 -14.52
N GLU A 93 -12.99 -37.58 -13.22
CA GLU A 93 -13.00 -36.20 -12.72
C GLU A 93 -11.76 -35.41 -13.16
N THR A 94 -10.60 -36.07 -13.33
CA THR A 94 -9.41 -35.43 -13.94
C THR A 94 -9.67 -35.07 -15.40
N SER A 95 -10.35 -35.95 -16.15
CA SER A 95 -10.73 -35.69 -17.54
C SER A 95 -11.75 -34.55 -17.63
N ASN A 96 -12.76 -34.54 -16.75
CA ASN A 96 -13.74 -33.45 -16.64
C ASN A 96 -13.05 -32.11 -16.31
N SER A 97 -12.12 -32.11 -15.35
CA SER A 97 -11.32 -30.93 -14.99
C SER A 97 -10.49 -30.41 -16.17
N LEU A 98 -9.86 -31.29 -16.95
CA LEU A 98 -9.09 -30.95 -18.15
C LEU A 98 -9.97 -30.35 -19.27
N VAL A 99 -11.18 -30.88 -19.47
CA VAL A 99 -12.15 -30.36 -20.45
C VAL A 99 -12.73 -29.01 -20.01
N HIS A 100 -12.89 -28.81 -18.70
CA HIS A 100 -13.48 -27.62 -18.10
C HIS A 100 -12.46 -26.67 -17.46
N ILE A 101 -11.20 -26.68 -17.92
CA ILE A 101 -10.18 -25.73 -17.45
C ILE A 101 -10.73 -24.30 -17.62
N PRO A 102 -10.77 -23.48 -16.56
CA PRO A 102 -11.22 -22.11 -16.65
C PRO A 102 -10.32 -21.31 -17.60
N ASN A 103 -10.88 -20.85 -18.72
CA ASN A 103 -10.15 -20.05 -19.69
C ASN A 103 -10.00 -18.62 -19.17
N PHE A 104 -8.85 -18.33 -18.55
CA PHE A 104 -8.55 -17.01 -17.99
C PHE A 104 -8.23 -15.92 -19.04
N ARG A 105 -8.25 -16.22 -20.36
CA ARG A 105 -8.06 -15.19 -21.41
C ARG A 105 -9.09 -14.07 -21.38
N ASP A 106 -10.28 -14.32 -20.83
CA ASP A 106 -11.30 -13.27 -20.66
C ASP A 106 -11.09 -12.44 -19.38
N LEU A 107 -10.20 -12.87 -18.47
CA LEU A 107 -9.67 -12.07 -17.37
C LEU A 107 -8.41 -11.28 -17.75
N GLU A 108 -7.72 -11.64 -18.85
CA GLU A 108 -6.60 -10.87 -19.37
C GLU A 108 -7.09 -9.47 -19.78
N LYS A 109 -6.51 -8.43 -19.16
CA LYS A 109 -6.84 -7.04 -19.46
C LYS A 109 -6.41 -6.70 -20.89
N LYS A 110 -7.35 -6.76 -21.83
CA LYS A 110 -7.16 -6.31 -23.21
C LYS A 110 -6.88 -4.80 -23.19
N TYR A 111 -5.67 -4.40 -23.58
CA TYR A 111 -5.30 -3.00 -23.68
C TYR A 111 -6.13 -2.32 -24.78
N VAL A 112 -6.84 -1.25 -24.41
CA VAL A 112 -7.57 -0.39 -25.34
C VAL A 112 -6.91 0.99 -25.30
N PRO A 113 -6.28 1.45 -26.40
CA PRO A 113 -5.73 2.80 -26.48
C PRO A 113 -6.82 3.86 -26.26
N ARG A 114 -6.53 4.91 -25.46
CA ARG A 114 -7.45 6.06 -25.32
C ARG A 114 -7.73 6.76 -26.65
N THR A 115 -6.74 6.77 -27.54
CA THR A 115 -6.83 7.30 -28.90
C THR A 115 -6.31 6.22 -29.86
N PRO A 116 -7.18 5.48 -30.57
CA PRO A 116 -6.76 4.54 -31.60
C PRO A 116 -6.06 5.27 -32.75
N LEU A 117 -4.87 4.81 -33.13
CA LEU A 117 -4.08 5.33 -34.23
C LEU A 117 -3.43 4.17 -35.00
N GLU A 118 -3.26 4.32 -36.31
CA GLU A 118 -2.52 3.36 -37.12
C GLU A 118 -1.02 3.45 -36.80
N THR A 119 -0.54 2.50 -36.02
CA THR A 119 0.88 2.37 -35.65
C THR A 119 1.58 1.36 -36.56
N PRO A 120 2.74 1.70 -37.16
CA PRO A 120 3.53 0.76 -37.95
C PRO A 120 3.82 -0.54 -37.20
N SER A 121 3.88 -1.66 -37.93
CA SER A 121 3.97 -3.02 -37.36
C SER A 121 5.20 -3.29 -36.49
N PHE A 122 6.26 -2.48 -36.63
CA PHE A 122 7.50 -2.60 -35.85
C PHE A 122 7.46 -1.84 -34.50
N PHE A 123 6.44 -1.02 -34.23
CA PHE A 123 6.24 -0.41 -32.91
C PHE A 123 5.43 -1.33 -31.98
N PRO A 124 5.68 -1.30 -30.65
CA PRO A 124 4.86 -2.02 -29.68
C PRO A 124 3.39 -1.59 -29.72
N LYS A 125 2.48 -2.55 -29.87
CA LYS A 125 1.02 -2.34 -29.88
C LYS A 125 0.35 -2.53 -28.51
N THR A 126 1.08 -3.12 -27.58
CA THR A 126 0.66 -3.37 -26.19
C THR A 126 1.65 -2.73 -25.22
N PRO A 127 1.20 -2.32 -24.02
CA PRO A 127 2.10 -1.82 -22.98
C PRO A 127 3.09 -2.91 -22.54
N LEU A 128 4.30 -2.49 -22.18
CA LEU A 128 5.33 -3.41 -21.70
C LEU A 128 5.05 -3.82 -20.24
N TYR A 129 5.00 -5.12 -19.97
CA TYR A 129 4.77 -5.69 -18.63
C TYR A 129 5.72 -5.18 -17.53
N VAL A 130 6.90 -4.65 -17.90
CA VAL A 130 7.84 -4.04 -16.95
C VAL A 130 7.20 -2.89 -16.15
N PHE A 131 6.22 -2.18 -16.72
CA PHE A 131 5.48 -1.08 -16.07
C PHE A 131 4.34 -1.55 -15.15
N GLU A 132 4.14 -2.86 -14.99
CA GLU A 132 3.27 -3.43 -13.96
C GLU A 132 4.03 -3.70 -12.63
N SER A 133 5.36 -3.77 -12.68
CA SER A 133 6.20 -3.89 -11.49
C SER A 133 6.53 -2.53 -10.88
N GLN A 134 6.42 -2.42 -9.55
CA GLN A 134 6.84 -1.23 -8.80
C GLN A 134 8.35 -0.95 -8.91
N ASP A 135 9.18 -1.96 -9.22
CA ASP A 135 10.64 -1.80 -9.22
C ASP A 135 11.19 -0.91 -10.35
N ILE A 136 10.47 -0.77 -11.48
CA ILE A 136 10.90 0.13 -12.55
C ILE A 136 10.79 1.60 -12.12
N PHE A 137 9.81 1.95 -11.29
CA PHE A 137 9.55 3.31 -10.82
C PHE A 137 10.71 3.87 -10.01
N LYS A 138 11.47 3.02 -9.30
CA LYS A 138 12.70 3.37 -8.57
C LYS A 138 13.83 3.86 -9.48
N LYS A 139 13.73 3.62 -10.79
CA LYS A 139 14.71 3.98 -11.82
C LYS A 139 14.22 5.10 -12.76
N LEU A 140 13.01 5.61 -12.55
CA LEU A 140 12.45 6.69 -13.35
C LEU A 140 12.86 8.05 -12.75
N ASP A 141 13.06 9.03 -13.63
CA ASP A 141 13.31 10.40 -13.22
C ASP A 141 12.09 11.03 -12.55
N ILE A 142 12.33 11.99 -11.66
CA ILE A 142 11.28 12.66 -10.87
C ILE A 142 10.22 13.31 -11.79
N ASP A 143 10.64 13.90 -12.91
CA ASP A 143 9.73 14.44 -13.93
C ASP A 143 8.79 13.36 -14.51
N THR A 144 9.33 12.18 -14.84
CA THR A 144 8.53 11.05 -15.33
C THR A 144 7.56 10.53 -14.25
N LEU A 145 7.93 10.59 -12.97
CA LEU A 145 7.03 10.24 -11.87
C LEU A 145 5.87 11.23 -11.74
N PHE A 146 6.12 12.54 -11.89
CA PHE A 146 5.04 13.54 -11.97
C PHE A 146 4.17 13.33 -13.20
N PHE A 147 4.77 13.08 -14.37
CA PHE A 147 4.04 12.80 -15.60
C PHE A 147 3.06 11.62 -15.42
N ILE A 148 3.52 10.50 -14.87
CA ILE A 148 2.67 9.34 -14.59
C ILE A 148 1.58 9.70 -13.56
N PHE A 149 1.94 10.41 -12.49
CA PHE A 149 1.01 10.76 -11.41
C PHE A 149 -0.18 11.59 -11.91
N TYR A 150 0.05 12.58 -12.79
CA TYR A 150 -1.01 13.45 -13.31
C TYR A 150 -1.72 12.89 -14.55
N SER A 151 -1.05 12.11 -15.41
CA SER A 151 -1.65 11.59 -16.65
C SER A 151 -2.45 10.28 -16.46
N GLN A 152 -2.10 9.47 -15.46
CA GLN A 152 -2.66 8.13 -15.22
C GLN A 152 -3.51 8.06 -13.94
N LEU A 153 -4.37 9.06 -13.71
CA LEU A 153 -5.29 9.13 -12.57
C LEU A 153 -6.09 7.81 -12.39
N GLY A 154 -6.16 7.33 -11.14
CA GLY A 154 -6.91 6.12 -10.76
C GLY A 154 -6.24 4.79 -11.13
N THR A 155 -4.98 4.79 -11.56
CA THR A 155 -4.22 3.58 -11.92
C THR A 155 -3.26 3.13 -10.83
N ILE A 156 -2.82 1.87 -10.89
CA ILE A 156 -1.76 1.36 -10.00
C ILE A 156 -0.40 2.03 -10.29
N GLN A 157 -0.18 2.48 -11.53
CA GLN A 157 1.00 3.25 -11.93
C GLN A 157 1.05 4.62 -11.22
N GLN A 158 -0.09 5.30 -11.04
CA GLN A 158 -0.16 6.53 -10.22
C GLN A 158 0.24 6.24 -8.76
N TYR A 159 -0.23 5.13 -8.19
CA TYR A 159 0.17 4.72 -6.83
C TYR A 159 1.67 4.45 -6.74
N TYR A 160 2.27 3.70 -7.67
CA TYR A 160 3.71 3.46 -7.67
C TYR A 160 4.52 4.75 -7.84
N ALA A 161 4.08 5.68 -8.68
CA ALA A 161 4.70 6.99 -8.82
C ALA A 161 4.59 7.80 -7.51
N ALA A 162 3.42 7.83 -6.87
CA ALA A 162 3.20 8.52 -5.59
C ALA A 162 4.07 7.94 -4.46
N VAL A 163 4.20 6.61 -4.36
CA VAL A 163 5.10 5.96 -3.41
C VAL A 163 6.55 6.38 -3.66
N GLN A 164 7.00 6.42 -4.91
CA GLN A 164 8.36 6.82 -5.23
C GLN A 164 8.61 8.32 -4.94
N LEU A 165 7.68 9.21 -5.28
CA LEU A 165 7.74 10.64 -4.93
C LEU A 165 7.86 10.86 -3.41
N LYS A 166 7.13 10.07 -2.59
CA LYS A 166 7.25 10.10 -1.13
C LYS A 166 8.66 9.73 -0.63
N THR A 167 9.36 8.81 -1.31
CA THR A 167 10.77 8.49 -0.98
C THR A 167 11.73 9.63 -1.31
N TYR A 168 11.43 10.43 -2.34
CA TYR A 168 12.13 11.69 -2.65
C TYR A 168 11.68 12.87 -1.76
N SER A 169 11.01 12.59 -0.64
CA SER A 169 10.53 13.58 0.34
C SER A 169 9.51 14.60 -0.19
N TRP A 170 8.78 14.26 -1.27
CA TRP A 170 7.60 15.00 -1.68
C TRP A 170 6.38 14.61 -0.83
N ARG A 171 5.46 15.56 -0.62
CA ARG A 171 4.18 15.37 0.08
C ARG A 171 3.04 15.99 -0.71
N PHE A 172 1.96 15.23 -0.94
CA PHE A 172 0.81 15.72 -1.68
C PHE A 172 -0.09 16.60 -0.80
N HIS A 173 -0.49 17.77 -1.32
CA HIS A 173 -1.36 18.73 -0.65
C HIS A 173 -2.76 18.71 -1.28
N THR A 174 -3.71 18.07 -0.60
CA THR A 174 -5.02 17.69 -1.15
C THR A 174 -5.89 18.86 -1.63
N LYS A 175 -5.73 20.08 -1.07
CA LYS A 175 -6.45 21.28 -1.51
C LYS A 175 -5.88 21.95 -2.76
N TYR A 176 -4.60 21.74 -3.06
CA TYR A 176 -3.93 22.33 -4.23
C TYR A 176 -3.63 21.29 -5.32
N PHE A 177 -3.96 20.03 -5.04
CA PHE A 177 -3.70 18.88 -5.91
C PHE A 177 -2.26 18.82 -6.46
N THR A 178 -1.29 19.31 -5.69
CA THR A 178 0.12 19.28 -6.05
C THR A 178 1.02 18.82 -4.90
N TRP A 179 2.24 18.44 -5.26
CA TRP A 179 3.28 17.97 -4.38
C TRP A 179 4.20 19.11 -3.93
N PHE A 180 4.54 19.10 -2.64
CA PHE A 180 5.48 20.01 -2.01
C PHE A 180 6.70 19.27 -1.47
N GLN A 181 7.86 19.92 -1.46
CA GLN A 181 9.09 19.49 -0.83
C GLN A 181 9.64 20.69 -0.02
N ARG A 182 10.19 20.44 1.17
CA ARG A 182 10.87 21.49 1.94
C ARG A 182 12.12 21.94 1.20
N LEU A 183 12.29 23.24 0.97
CA LEU A 183 13.52 23.80 0.38
C LEU A 183 14.60 24.03 1.44
N ASP A 184 14.17 24.34 2.65
CA ASP A 184 15.00 24.60 3.83
C ASP A 184 14.24 24.11 5.08
N GLU A 185 14.85 24.18 6.26
CA GLU A 185 14.14 23.89 7.51
C GLU A 185 12.97 24.87 7.73
N PRO A 186 11.79 24.39 8.18
CA PRO A 186 10.63 25.24 8.37
C PRO A 186 10.88 26.22 9.54
N LYS A 187 10.54 27.49 9.30
CA LYS A 187 10.67 28.59 10.27
C LYS A 187 9.78 28.42 11.49
N LEU A 188 8.67 27.68 11.35
CA LEU A 188 7.75 27.33 12.42
C LEU A 188 7.13 25.96 12.14
N ILE A 189 7.05 25.10 13.17
CA ILE A 189 6.27 23.86 13.17
C ILE A 189 5.29 23.94 14.34
N THR A 190 4.05 23.55 14.10
CA THR A 190 2.99 23.40 15.10
C THR A 190 2.27 22.07 14.89
N ALA A 191 1.37 21.67 15.79
CA ALA A 191 0.59 20.45 15.62
C ALA A 191 -0.39 20.47 14.42
N ASP A 192 -0.77 21.67 13.94
CA ASP A 192 -1.77 21.86 12.88
C ASP A 192 -1.17 22.22 11.52
N TYR A 193 0.03 22.82 11.51
CA TYR A 193 0.69 23.33 10.30
C TYR A 193 2.20 23.53 10.49
N GLU A 194 2.92 23.58 9.37
CA GLU A 194 4.29 24.13 9.29
C GLU A 194 4.35 25.36 8.37
N ARG A 195 5.31 26.25 8.61
CA ARG A 195 5.55 27.45 7.79
C ARG A 195 7.03 27.56 7.44
N GLY A 196 7.33 27.76 6.16
CA GLY A 196 8.70 27.75 5.67
C GLY A 196 8.81 28.06 4.17
N ASP A 197 9.99 27.83 3.62
CA ASP A 197 10.22 27.94 2.17
C ASP A 197 10.12 26.53 1.55
N PHE A 198 9.32 26.40 0.50
CA PHE A 198 9.05 25.12 -0.18
C PHE A 198 9.34 25.19 -1.67
N LEU A 199 9.62 24.03 -2.27
CA LEU A 199 9.41 23.78 -3.69
C LEU A 199 8.04 23.12 -3.88
N PHE A 200 7.34 23.48 -4.95
CA PHE A 200 6.17 22.75 -5.43
C PHE A 200 6.30 22.48 -6.93
N PHE A 201 5.58 21.46 -7.41
CA PHE A 201 5.55 21.15 -8.85
C PHE A 201 4.32 21.81 -9.49
N ASP A 202 4.53 22.78 -10.38
CA ASP A 202 3.45 23.39 -11.15
C ASP A 202 3.15 22.50 -12.38
N TYR A 203 2.13 21.64 -12.24
CA TYR A 203 1.74 20.68 -13.26
C TYR A 203 0.83 21.25 -14.35
N ASP A 204 0.29 22.46 -14.16
CA ASP A 204 -0.79 23.01 -14.98
C ASP A 204 -0.29 24.09 -15.95
N VAL A 205 0.62 24.97 -15.49
CA VAL A 205 1.07 26.13 -16.30
C VAL A 205 2.48 25.95 -16.85
N THR A 206 3.47 25.65 -16.00
CA THR A 206 4.89 25.65 -16.39
C THR A 206 5.53 24.27 -16.54
N TRP A 207 4.89 23.20 -16.04
CA TRP A 207 5.48 21.85 -15.92
C TRP A 207 6.86 21.89 -15.25
N SER A 208 6.98 22.60 -14.12
CA SER A 208 8.29 22.90 -13.53
C SER A 208 8.29 23.02 -12.00
N PHE A 209 9.50 23.02 -11.42
CA PHE A 209 9.71 23.25 -9.99
C PHE A 209 9.70 24.74 -9.65
N MET A 210 8.73 25.15 -8.84
CA MET A 210 8.51 26.53 -8.45
C MET A 210 8.82 26.72 -6.96
N LYS A 211 9.56 27.79 -6.62
CA LYS A 211 9.80 28.17 -5.23
C LYS A 211 8.61 28.94 -4.66
N LYS A 212 8.16 28.55 -3.48
CA LYS A 212 7.19 29.29 -2.65
C LYS A 212 7.81 29.63 -1.30
N SER A 213 8.24 30.88 -1.13
CA SER A 213 8.74 31.39 0.16
C SER A 213 7.60 31.59 1.16
N ASP A 214 7.90 31.39 2.44
CA ASP A 214 7.01 31.71 3.57
C ASP A 214 5.58 31.15 3.47
N PHE A 215 5.47 29.94 2.92
CA PHE A 215 4.21 29.20 2.75
C PHE A 215 3.82 28.46 4.03
N THR A 216 2.53 28.48 4.36
CA THR A 216 1.94 27.68 5.44
C THR A 216 1.34 26.40 4.87
N PHE A 217 1.94 25.25 5.18
CA PHE A 217 1.40 23.93 4.87
C PHE A 217 0.52 23.47 6.05
N GLU A 218 -0.80 23.49 5.87
CA GLU A 218 -1.75 23.00 6.89
C GLU A 218 -1.87 21.46 6.83
N TYR A 219 -1.63 20.75 7.93
CA TYR A 219 -1.59 19.29 7.95
C TYR A 219 -2.95 18.63 7.69
N LYS A 220 -4.07 19.36 7.84
CA LYS A 220 -5.39 18.92 7.39
C LYS A 220 -5.50 18.70 5.86
N TYR A 221 -4.55 19.24 5.09
CA TYR A 221 -4.41 19.01 3.66
C TYR A 221 -3.24 18.09 3.30
N LEU A 222 -2.51 17.56 4.29
CA LEU A 222 -1.55 16.50 4.06
C LEU A 222 -2.32 15.22 3.72
N GLU A 223 -1.90 14.52 2.67
CA GLU A 223 -2.42 13.18 2.40
C GLU A 223 -2.23 12.26 3.62
N CYS A 224 -3.30 11.56 4.02
CA CYS A 224 -3.21 10.59 5.11
C CYS A 224 -2.36 9.39 4.65
N SER A 225 -1.41 8.95 5.48
CA SER A 225 -0.48 7.87 5.15
C SER A 225 -1.07 6.46 5.23
N GLU A 226 -2.40 6.32 5.29
CA GLU A 226 -3.10 5.06 5.42
C GLU A 226 -3.69 4.57 4.09
N TRP A 227 -2.84 3.89 3.32
CA TRP A 227 -3.20 2.99 2.22
C TRP A 227 -2.31 1.75 2.27
#